data_AF-A0A1M5RDG2-F1
#
_entry.id   AF-A0A1M5RDG2-F1
#
_cell.length_a   1.000
_cell.length_b   1.000
_cell.length_c   1.000
_cell.angle_alpha   90.00
_cell.angle_beta   90.00
_cell.angle_gamma   90.00
#
_symmetry.space_group_name_H-M   'P 1'
#
loop_
_entity.id
_entity.type
_entity.pdbx_description
1 polymer ?
#
loop_
_entity_poly.entity_id
_entity_poly.type
_entity_poly.pdbx_seq_one_letter_code
_entity_poly.pdbx_strand_id
1 'polypeptide(L)'
;MIHPAGRIEKPNHGPLQTAREGQENAGRLQSDVRAEGSGRYGRPVLPDSLSVSRRGPVTLLRLSRPAKRNALDEATINGIESFFSDPPRETRAIIVYGEGKHFSAGADLSASVEDHALARVRYSRAWHRAFDWIENGGLPVIAALHGAVIGGGLELAASAHIRVAERSAYYALPESARGIFVGGGGAVRIPRLIGTSRMIDMMLTGRTYSAAEGASLGFSQYVVDDGEGLTKAIELAERIATNTTLSNFAIVQALPRIARSGPDGGFLTESLMASITLDDGEAKARINAFLEKRGPKTGPLSAEGQPC
;
A
#
# COMPACT_ATOMS: atom_id res chain seq x y z
N MET A 1 -43.87 48.67 -6.82
CA MET A 1 -42.46 48.68 -7.22
C MET A 1 -42.00 47.24 -7.34
N ILE A 2 -41.86 46.76 -8.58
CA ILE A 2 -41.52 45.38 -8.92
C ILE A 2 -40.15 45.45 -9.62
N HIS A 3 -39.09 44.92 -9.01
CA HIS A 3 -37.77 44.82 -9.62
C HIS A 3 -37.65 43.52 -10.43
N PRO A 4 -36.98 43.51 -11.60
CA PRO A 4 -36.93 42.35 -12.47
C PRO A 4 -35.83 41.36 -12.08
N ALA A 5 -36.07 40.09 -12.40
CA ALA A 5 -35.20 38.95 -12.15
C ALA A 5 -33.86 39.04 -12.91
N GLY A 6 -32.76 38.84 -12.20
CA GLY A 6 -31.41 38.70 -12.75
C GLY A 6 -31.22 37.35 -13.45
N ARG A 7 -30.58 37.39 -14.61
CA ARG A 7 -30.21 36.26 -15.48
C ARG A 7 -29.08 35.47 -14.83
N ILE A 8 -29.25 34.17 -14.61
CA ILE A 8 -28.18 33.27 -14.15
C ILE A 8 -27.41 32.79 -15.39
N GLU A 9 -26.15 33.19 -15.52
CA GLU A 9 -25.23 32.66 -16.52
C GLU A 9 -24.77 31.25 -16.12
N LYS A 10 -24.81 30.31 -17.08
CA LYS A 10 -24.28 28.95 -16.89
C LYS A 10 -22.75 28.99 -16.99
N PRO A 11 -22.01 28.25 -16.15
CA PRO A 11 -20.57 28.14 -16.29
C PRO A 11 -20.21 27.38 -17.57
N ASN A 12 -19.28 27.96 -18.31
CA ASN A 12 -18.73 27.45 -19.55
C ASN A 12 -17.71 26.34 -19.24
N HIS A 13 -18.04 25.08 -19.48
CA HIS A 13 -17.10 23.97 -19.37
C HIS A 13 -16.24 23.91 -20.65
N GLY A 14 -15.00 24.39 -20.56
CA GLY A 14 -13.97 24.11 -21.56
C GLY A 14 -13.64 22.60 -21.61
N PRO A 15 -13.09 22.10 -22.73
CA PRO A 15 -12.94 20.67 -22.95
C PRO A 15 -11.95 20.04 -21.96
N LEU A 16 -12.37 18.91 -21.38
CA LEU A 16 -11.57 17.99 -20.55
C LEU A 16 -10.30 17.58 -21.32
N GLN A 17 -9.16 18.17 -20.95
CA GLN A 17 -7.86 17.86 -21.55
C GLN A 17 -6.94 17.02 -20.66
N THR A 18 -7.38 16.57 -19.47
CA THR A 18 -6.47 16.04 -18.44
C THR A 18 -6.46 14.51 -18.26
N ALA A 19 -7.32 13.74 -18.95
CA ALA A 19 -7.37 12.28 -18.75
C ALA A 19 -6.41 11.49 -19.68
N ARG A 20 -6.12 12.00 -20.88
CA ARG A 20 -5.24 11.31 -21.85
C ARG A 20 -3.76 11.47 -21.52
N GLU A 21 -3.35 12.67 -21.12
CA GLU A 21 -1.95 12.95 -20.76
C GLU A 21 -1.53 12.19 -19.49
N GLY A 22 -2.42 12.04 -18.50
CA GLY A 22 -2.15 11.25 -17.29
C GLY A 22 -1.96 9.75 -17.58
N GLN A 23 -2.75 9.18 -18.51
CA GLN A 23 -2.59 7.79 -18.95
C GLN A 23 -1.32 7.56 -19.76
N GLU A 24 -0.92 8.53 -20.61
CA GLU A 24 0.32 8.48 -21.37
C GLU A 24 1.55 8.60 -20.45
N ASN A 25 1.52 9.47 -19.44
CA ASN A 25 2.62 9.60 -18.46
C ASN A 25 2.75 8.37 -17.55
N ALA A 26 1.63 7.78 -17.11
CA ALA A 26 1.62 6.52 -16.37
C ALA A 26 2.16 5.35 -17.24
N GLY A 27 1.79 5.30 -18.53
CA GLY A 27 2.34 4.34 -19.48
C GLY A 27 3.84 4.53 -19.74
N ARG A 28 4.33 5.78 -19.76
CA ARG A 28 5.75 6.11 -19.93
C ARG A 28 6.58 5.76 -18.70
N LEU A 29 6.08 6.03 -17.49
CA LEU A 29 6.70 5.63 -16.22
C LEU A 29 6.69 4.11 -16.03
N GLN A 30 5.67 3.40 -16.55
CA GLN A 30 5.69 1.93 -16.63
C GLN A 30 6.78 1.41 -17.60
N SER A 31 7.15 2.19 -18.63
CA SER A 31 8.16 1.82 -19.62
C SER A 31 9.60 2.19 -19.25
N ASP A 32 9.82 3.20 -18.39
CA ASP A 32 11.15 3.65 -17.94
C ASP A 32 11.79 2.78 -16.83
N VAL A 33 11.09 1.72 -16.46
CA VAL A 33 11.54 0.71 -15.52
C VAL A 33 12.45 -0.29 -16.24
N ARG A 34 13.76 -0.09 -16.14
CA ARG A 34 14.73 -1.06 -16.67
C ARG A 34 14.69 -2.35 -15.86
N ALA A 35 14.33 -3.45 -16.51
CA ALA A 35 14.58 -4.79 -16.00
C ALA A 35 16.11 -5.03 -15.99
N GLU A 36 16.76 -4.79 -14.86
CA GLU A 36 18.14 -5.21 -14.69
C GLU A 36 18.22 -6.72 -14.55
N GLY A 37 19.09 -7.33 -15.37
CA GLY A 37 19.19 -8.76 -15.60
C GLY A 37 19.41 -9.59 -14.33
N SER A 38 18.74 -10.73 -14.32
CA SER A 38 18.84 -11.80 -13.33
C SER A 38 20.28 -12.33 -13.20
N GLY A 39 21.00 -11.83 -12.20
CA GLY A 39 22.25 -12.40 -11.71
C GLY A 39 21.99 -13.71 -10.97
N ARG A 40 22.67 -14.77 -11.41
CA ARG A 40 22.54 -16.17 -10.98
C ARG A 40 22.89 -16.35 -9.50
N TYR A 41 21.91 -16.67 -8.66
CA TYR A 41 21.90 -17.70 -7.60
C TYR A 41 20.52 -17.68 -6.90
N GLY A 42 19.69 -18.69 -7.16
CA GLY A 42 18.73 -19.25 -6.20
C GLY A 42 17.45 -18.49 -5.82
N ARG A 43 16.97 -17.48 -6.56
CA ARG A 43 15.64 -16.91 -6.27
C ARG A 43 14.51 -17.72 -6.89
N PRO A 44 13.41 -17.98 -6.15
CA PRO A 44 12.22 -18.58 -6.73
C PRO A 44 11.73 -17.73 -7.90
N VAL A 45 11.41 -18.40 -9.01
CA VAL A 45 10.80 -17.75 -10.17
C VAL A 45 9.41 -17.28 -9.75
N LEU A 46 9.15 -15.98 -9.87
CA LEU A 46 7.82 -15.43 -9.62
C LEU A 46 6.83 -15.91 -10.68
N PRO A 47 5.55 -16.13 -10.33
CA PRO A 47 4.53 -16.45 -11.30
C PRO A 47 4.31 -15.28 -12.27
N ASP A 48 3.79 -15.54 -13.47
CA ASP A 48 3.46 -14.51 -14.48
C ASP A 48 2.50 -13.43 -13.96
N SER A 49 1.73 -13.77 -12.91
CA SER A 49 0.84 -12.84 -12.22
C SER A 49 1.56 -11.76 -11.41
N LEU A 50 2.89 -11.83 -11.29
CA LEU A 50 3.71 -10.87 -10.58
C LEU A 50 4.91 -10.49 -11.45
N SER A 51 5.28 -9.20 -11.43
CA SER A 51 6.55 -8.76 -12.00
C SER A 51 7.25 -7.81 -11.04
N VAL A 52 8.57 -7.96 -10.91
CA VAL A 52 9.40 -7.13 -10.05
C VAL A 52 10.30 -6.26 -10.88
N SER A 53 10.50 -5.04 -10.40
CA SER A 53 11.48 -4.12 -10.95
C SER A 53 12.09 -3.23 -9.86
N ARG A 54 13.12 -2.45 -10.19
CA ARG A 54 13.82 -1.60 -9.22
C ARG A 54 14.03 -0.19 -9.75
N ARG A 55 14.03 0.77 -8.82
CA ARG A 55 14.48 2.14 -9.01
C ARG A 55 15.40 2.50 -7.86
N GLY A 56 16.72 2.37 -8.07
CA GLY A 56 17.70 2.51 -7.01
C GLY A 56 17.37 1.60 -5.81
N PRO A 57 17.21 2.13 -4.59
CA PRO A 57 16.87 1.35 -3.40
C PRO A 57 15.37 1.00 -3.26
N VAL A 58 14.51 1.42 -4.21
CA VAL A 58 13.08 1.12 -4.19
C VAL A 58 12.79 -0.07 -5.09
N THR A 59 12.10 -1.07 -4.55
CA THR A 59 11.65 -2.26 -5.30
C THR A 59 10.16 -2.16 -5.57
N LEU A 60 9.75 -2.39 -6.82
CA LEU A 60 8.35 -2.31 -7.25
C LEU A 60 7.85 -3.71 -7.59
N LEU A 61 6.84 -4.17 -6.87
CA LEU A 61 6.10 -5.41 -7.12
C LEU A 61 4.76 -5.07 -7.81
N ARG A 62 4.61 -5.49 -9.07
CA ARG A 62 3.39 -5.29 -9.85
C ARG A 62 2.53 -6.55 -9.84
N LEU A 63 1.22 -6.39 -9.62
CA LEU A 63 0.21 -7.40 -9.92
C LEU A 63 -0.10 -7.36 -11.42
N SER A 64 0.17 -8.44 -12.14
CA SER A 64 0.21 -8.50 -13.61
C SER A 64 -0.84 -9.48 -14.16
N ARG A 65 -2.09 -9.38 -13.69
CA ARG A 65 -3.24 -10.14 -14.23
C ARG A 65 -4.40 -9.21 -14.62
N PRO A 66 -4.18 -8.17 -15.46
CA PRO A 66 -5.19 -7.14 -15.73
C PRO A 66 -6.48 -7.73 -16.35
N ALA A 67 -6.37 -8.79 -17.15
CA ALA A 67 -7.52 -9.48 -17.75
C ALA A 67 -8.49 -10.09 -16.72
N LYS A 68 -8.00 -10.44 -15.52
CA LYS A 68 -8.82 -10.89 -14.38
C LYS A 68 -8.94 -9.81 -13.30
N ARG A 69 -8.70 -8.54 -13.64
CA ARG A 69 -8.69 -7.41 -12.68
C ARG A 69 -7.76 -7.66 -11.49
N ASN A 70 -6.60 -8.28 -11.75
CA ASN A 70 -5.59 -8.63 -10.76
C ASN A 70 -6.14 -9.49 -9.60
N ALA A 71 -7.06 -10.41 -9.91
CA ALA A 71 -7.54 -11.39 -8.93
C ALA A 71 -6.39 -12.29 -8.45
N LEU A 72 -6.32 -12.51 -7.14
CA LEU A 72 -5.24 -13.23 -6.46
C LEU A 72 -5.59 -14.73 -6.40
N ASP A 73 -4.82 -15.55 -7.13
CA ASP A 73 -4.87 -17.01 -7.03
C ASP A 73 -3.75 -17.54 -6.13
N GLU A 74 -3.71 -18.86 -5.93
CA GLU A 74 -2.72 -19.51 -5.07
C GLU A 74 -1.29 -19.23 -5.53
N ALA A 75 -1.01 -19.30 -6.83
CA ALA A 75 0.31 -19.01 -7.39
C ALA A 75 0.74 -17.57 -7.06
N THR A 76 -0.18 -16.61 -7.19
CA THR A 76 0.07 -15.20 -6.86
C THR A 76 0.37 -15.03 -5.37
N ILE A 77 -0.37 -15.69 -4.47
CA ILE A 77 -0.14 -15.60 -3.02
C ILE A 77 1.20 -16.22 -2.61
N ASN A 78 1.53 -17.39 -3.16
CA ASN A 78 2.83 -18.02 -2.93
C ASN A 78 3.98 -17.17 -3.49
N GLY A 79 3.78 -16.52 -4.63
CA GLY A 79 4.74 -15.57 -5.20
C GLY A 79 4.94 -14.33 -4.33
N ILE A 80 3.87 -13.79 -3.73
CA ILE A 80 3.96 -12.69 -2.76
C ILE A 80 4.74 -13.14 -1.52
N GLU A 81 4.42 -14.30 -0.94
CA GLU A 81 5.14 -14.86 0.22
C GLU A 81 6.63 -15.00 -0.10
N SER A 82 6.95 -15.64 -1.22
CA SER A 82 8.33 -15.83 -1.65
C SER A 82 9.08 -14.52 -1.84
N PHE A 83 8.45 -13.52 -2.49
CA PHE A 83 9.08 -12.23 -2.74
C PHE A 83 9.38 -11.47 -1.45
N PHE A 84 8.41 -11.37 -0.53
CA PHE A 84 8.60 -10.60 0.70
C PHE A 84 9.46 -11.33 1.73
N SER A 85 9.59 -12.66 1.67
CA SER A 85 10.50 -13.41 2.54
C SER A 85 11.99 -13.25 2.18
N ASP A 86 12.31 -12.93 0.92
CA ASP A 86 13.66 -12.68 0.43
C ASP A 86 13.67 -11.54 -0.61
N PRO A 87 13.40 -10.29 -0.21
CA PRO A 87 13.42 -9.14 -1.11
C PRO A 87 14.88 -8.82 -1.56
N PRO A 88 15.11 -8.13 -2.69
CA PRO A 88 16.47 -7.73 -3.11
C PRO A 88 17.26 -7.06 -1.98
N ARG A 89 18.55 -7.42 -1.80
CA ARG A 89 19.37 -7.00 -0.64
C ARG A 89 19.47 -5.48 -0.48
N GLU A 90 19.42 -4.74 -1.59
CA GLU A 90 19.53 -3.28 -1.61
C GLU A 90 18.19 -2.57 -1.38
N THR A 91 17.09 -3.32 -1.18
CA THR A 91 15.76 -2.76 -1.00
C THR A 91 15.66 -2.01 0.32
N ARG A 92 15.24 -0.75 0.26
CA ARG A 92 14.95 0.11 1.42
C ARG A 92 13.47 0.42 1.60
N ALA A 93 12.68 0.30 0.53
CA ALA A 93 11.23 0.40 0.53
C ALA A 93 10.66 -0.40 -0.65
N ILE A 94 9.44 -0.92 -0.47
CA ILE A 94 8.73 -1.69 -1.49
C ILE A 94 7.44 -0.96 -1.88
N ILE A 95 7.12 -0.95 -3.17
CA ILE A 95 5.82 -0.51 -3.68
C ILE A 95 5.06 -1.70 -4.24
N VAL A 96 3.81 -1.86 -3.85
CA VAL A 96 2.87 -2.81 -4.46
C VAL A 96 1.85 -2.04 -5.29
N TYR A 97 1.65 -2.41 -6.56
CA TYR A 97 0.70 -1.75 -7.45
C TYR A 97 0.10 -2.72 -8.46
N GLY A 98 -1.03 -2.36 -9.07
CA GLY A 98 -1.70 -3.19 -10.08
C GLY A 98 -1.45 -2.74 -11.52
N GLU A 99 -1.34 -3.68 -12.45
CA GLU A 99 -1.41 -3.40 -13.89
C GLU A 99 -2.87 -3.19 -14.34
N GLY A 100 -3.09 -2.34 -15.33
CA GLY A 100 -4.41 -2.11 -15.93
C GLY A 100 -5.33 -1.26 -15.06
N LYS A 101 -6.64 -1.52 -15.11
CA LYS A 101 -7.68 -0.62 -14.56
C LYS A 101 -7.90 -0.72 -13.05
N HIS A 102 -7.29 -1.70 -12.38
CA HIS A 102 -7.61 -2.00 -10.99
C HIS A 102 -6.36 -2.41 -10.23
N PHE A 103 -6.33 -2.10 -8.94
CA PHE A 103 -5.37 -2.68 -8.02
C PHE A 103 -5.59 -4.18 -7.90
N SER A 104 -6.71 -4.62 -7.34
CA SER A 104 -7.13 -6.03 -7.30
C SER A 104 -8.60 -6.19 -6.94
N ALA A 105 -9.29 -7.06 -7.69
CA ALA A 105 -10.69 -7.43 -7.45
C ALA A 105 -10.89 -8.54 -6.39
N GLY A 106 -9.84 -8.96 -5.68
CA GLY A 106 -9.92 -9.96 -4.61
C GLY A 106 -9.42 -11.34 -5.01
N ALA A 107 -9.86 -12.37 -4.27
CA ALA A 107 -9.48 -13.75 -4.55
C ALA A 107 -10.04 -14.24 -5.89
N ASP A 108 -9.27 -15.03 -6.63
CA ASP A 108 -9.73 -15.71 -7.83
C ASP A 108 -10.61 -16.91 -7.45
N LEU A 109 -11.91 -16.68 -7.29
CA LEU A 109 -12.89 -17.71 -6.93
C LEU A 109 -13.11 -18.78 -8.03
N SER A 110 -12.49 -18.63 -9.20
CA SER A 110 -12.51 -19.67 -10.25
C SER A 110 -11.47 -20.77 -10.02
N ALA A 111 -10.51 -20.55 -9.11
CA ALA A 111 -9.56 -21.58 -8.69
C ALA A 111 -10.29 -22.66 -7.86
N SER A 112 -9.96 -23.92 -8.11
CA SER A 112 -10.59 -25.09 -7.47
C SER A 112 -10.65 -24.92 -5.95
N VAL A 113 -11.87 -24.94 -5.39
CA VAL A 113 -12.08 -24.87 -3.94
C VAL A 113 -11.89 -26.28 -3.38
N GLU A 114 -10.92 -26.46 -2.49
CA GLU A 114 -10.76 -27.75 -1.80
C GLU A 114 -12.02 -28.08 -0.98
N ASP A 115 -12.44 -29.35 -1.02
CA ASP A 115 -13.75 -29.78 -0.52
C ASP A 115 -13.81 -30.07 0.98
N HIS A 116 -12.71 -29.91 1.73
CA HIS A 116 -12.70 -30.19 3.17
C HIS A 116 -12.15 -29.03 4.02
N ALA A 117 -12.68 -28.90 5.25
CA ALA A 117 -12.45 -27.74 6.11
C ALA A 117 -10.96 -27.50 6.47
N LEU A 118 -10.19 -28.56 6.76
CA LEU A 118 -8.76 -28.44 7.09
C LEU A 118 -7.94 -27.83 5.94
N ALA A 119 -8.28 -28.18 4.70
CA ALA A 119 -7.67 -27.66 3.48
C ALA A 119 -7.88 -26.14 3.38
N ARG A 120 -9.14 -25.70 3.56
CA ARG A 120 -9.52 -24.28 3.58
C ARG A 120 -8.84 -23.48 4.69
N VAL A 121 -8.62 -24.08 5.87
CA VAL A 121 -7.83 -23.47 6.94
C VAL A 121 -6.38 -23.26 6.49
N ARG A 122 -5.75 -24.27 5.87
CA ARG A 122 -4.38 -24.15 5.35
C ARG A 122 -4.27 -23.11 4.25
N TYR A 123 -5.25 -23.06 3.34
CA TYR A 123 -5.35 -22.06 2.30
C TYR A 123 -5.40 -20.63 2.88
N SER A 124 -6.31 -20.37 3.82
CA SER A 124 -6.37 -19.09 4.52
C SER A 124 -5.06 -18.76 5.27
N ARG A 125 -4.43 -19.76 5.90
CA ARG A 125 -3.12 -19.57 6.57
C ARG A 125 -1.99 -19.24 5.59
N ALA A 126 -2.05 -19.67 4.33
CA ALA A 126 -1.08 -19.26 3.31
C ALA A 126 -1.19 -17.76 3.00
N TRP A 127 -2.41 -17.26 2.81
CA TRP A 127 -2.66 -15.82 2.67
C TRP A 127 -2.18 -15.02 3.88
N HIS A 128 -2.45 -15.53 5.09
CA HIS A 128 -1.96 -14.89 6.31
C HIS A 128 -0.44 -14.77 6.32
N ARG A 129 0.32 -15.83 6.00
CA ARG A 129 1.79 -15.78 5.96
C ARG A 129 2.30 -14.81 4.90
N ALA A 130 1.73 -14.87 3.69
CA ALA A 130 2.11 -13.98 2.59
C ALA A 130 1.98 -12.50 2.99
N PHE A 131 0.84 -12.13 3.58
CA PHE A 131 0.59 -10.75 3.98
C PHE A 131 1.26 -10.37 5.31
N ASP A 132 1.59 -11.35 6.15
CA ASP A 132 2.39 -11.12 7.37
C ASP A 132 3.80 -10.68 7.02
N TRP A 133 4.41 -11.22 5.95
CA TRP A 133 5.70 -10.71 5.46
C TRP A 133 5.64 -9.26 4.99
N ILE A 134 4.48 -8.78 4.51
CA ILE A 134 4.29 -7.38 4.12
C ILE A 134 4.29 -6.47 5.36
N GLU A 135 3.53 -6.84 6.39
CA GLU A 135 3.36 -6.04 7.62
C GLU A 135 4.56 -6.18 8.58
N ASN A 136 5.15 -7.37 8.65
CA ASN A 136 6.14 -7.76 9.67
C ASN A 136 7.52 -8.11 9.09
N GLY A 137 7.75 -7.96 7.78
CA GLY A 137 9.03 -8.28 7.12
C GLY A 137 10.15 -7.25 7.32
N GLY A 138 9.93 -6.19 8.10
CA GLY A 138 10.96 -5.20 8.45
C GLY A 138 11.26 -4.13 7.40
N LEU A 139 10.68 -4.21 6.20
CA LEU A 139 10.79 -3.18 5.16
C LEU A 139 9.50 -2.34 5.07
N PRO A 140 9.59 -1.01 4.90
CA PRO A 140 8.45 -0.17 4.56
C PRO A 140 7.81 -0.59 3.23
N VAL A 141 6.48 -0.61 3.21
CA VAL A 141 5.67 -1.02 2.05
C VAL A 141 4.58 0.01 1.80
N ILE A 142 4.51 0.48 0.57
CA ILE A 142 3.49 1.41 0.08
C ILE A 142 2.63 0.70 -0.96
N ALA A 143 1.31 0.77 -0.84
CA ALA A 143 0.39 0.29 -1.86
C ALA A 143 -0.15 1.48 -2.68
N ALA A 144 0.02 1.44 -4.00
CA ALA A 144 -0.60 2.38 -4.94
C ALA A 144 -1.91 1.76 -5.45
N LEU A 145 -3.03 2.41 -5.13
CA LEU A 145 -4.38 1.87 -5.25
C LEU A 145 -5.18 2.66 -6.28
N HIS A 146 -5.79 1.96 -7.23
CA HIS A 146 -6.68 2.54 -8.24
C HIS A 146 -7.78 1.53 -8.60
N GLY A 147 -8.91 2.02 -9.12
CA GLY A 147 -10.04 1.15 -9.46
C GLY A 147 -10.48 0.22 -8.31
N ALA A 148 -10.60 -1.08 -8.59
CA ALA A 148 -11.10 -2.03 -7.60
C ALA A 148 -10.02 -2.33 -6.55
N VAL A 149 -10.37 -2.13 -5.27
CA VAL A 149 -9.62 -2.56 -4.09
C VAL A 149 -10.58 -3.38 -3.21
N ILE A 150 -10.83 -4.63 -3.60
CA ILE A 150 -11.98 -5.40 -3.10
C ILE A 150 -11.52 -6.71 -2.48
N GLY A 151 -12.18 -7.12 -1.38
CA GLY A 151 -11.98 -8.41 -0.73
C GLY A 151 -10.51 -8.70 -0.46
N GLY A 152 -9.99 -9.82 -0.96
CA GLY A 152 -8.56 -10.15 -0.87
C GLY A 152 -7.59 -9.05 -1.36
N GLY A 153 -8.00 -8.19 -2.29
CA GLY A 153 -7.23 -7.03 -2.75
C GLY A 153 -7.19 -5.92 -1.70
N LEU A 154 -8.30 -5.72 -0.96
CA LEU A 154 -8.32 -4.85 0.21
C LEU A 154 -7.54 -5.45 1.38
N GLU A 155 -7.57 -6.78 1.56
CA GLU A 155 -6.73 -7.47 2.56
C GLU A 155 -5.23 -7.30 2.28
N LEU A 156 -4.82 -7.37 1.00
CA LEU A 156 -3.46 -7.07 0.55
C LEU A 156 -3.12 -5.59 0.76
N ALA A 157 -4.01 -4.65 0.40
CA ALA A 157 -3.75 -3.23 0.63
C ALA A 157 -3.60 -2.90 2.12
N ALA A 158 -4.41 -3.54 2.98
CA ALA A 158 -4.41 -3.34 4.42
C ALA A 158 -3.16 -3.90 5.12
N SER A 159 -2.39 -4.79 4.49
CA SER A 159 -1.09 -5.24 5.04
C SER A 159 0.07 -4.29 4.73
N ALA A 160 -0.09 -3.37 3.78
CA ALA A 160 0.89 -2.32 3.53
C ALA A 160 0.93 -1.29 4.69
N HIS A 161 2.05 -0.57 4.81
CA HIS A 161 2.22 0.45 5.86
C HIS A 161 1.56 1.78 5.45
N ILE A 162 1.70 2.14 4.18
CA ILE A 162 1.12 3.35 3.57
C ILE A 162 0.28 2.96 2.37
N ARG A 163 -0.85 3.62 2.18
CA ARG A 163 -1.73 3.46 1.01
C ARG A 163 -1.94 4.83 0.36
N VAL A 164 -1.65 4.88 -0.93
CA VAL A 164 -1.92 6.01 -1.82
C VAL A 164 -3.08 5.61 -2.72
N ALA A 165 -4.18 6.37 -2.70
CA ALA A 165 -5.36 6.09 -3.50
C ALA A 165 -5.51 7.10 -4.63
N GLU A 166 -5.68 6.63 -5.85
CA GLU A 166 -6.20 7.43 -6.95
C GLU A 166 -7.71 7.67 -6.75
N ARG A 167 -8.27 8.73 -7.35
CA ARG A 167 -9.70 9.06 -7.25
C ARG A 167 -10.62 7.92 -7.70
N SER A 168 -10.17 7.11 -8.64
CA SER A 168 -10.86 5.92 -9.17
C SER A 168 -10.91 4.76 -8.19
N ALA A 169 -10.11 4.76 -7.11
CA ALA A 169 -10.10 3.70 -6.13
C ALA A 169 -11.45 3.60 -5.41
N TYR A 170 -11.92 2.37 -5.20
CA TYR A 170 -13.06 2.10 -4.35
C TYR A 170 -12.86 0.80 -3.56
N TYR A 171 -13.38 0.80 -2.33
CA TYR A 171 -13.17 -0.23 -1.33
C TYR A 171 -14.46 -1.01 -1.09
N ALA A 172 -14.39 -2.34 -1.08
CA ALA A 172 -15.54 -3.21 -0.80
C ALA A 172 -15.12 -4.54 -0.15
N LEU A 173 -15.97 -5.08 0.72
CA LEU A 173 -15.87 -6.45 1.27
C LEU A 173 -17.18 -7.21 0.98
N PRO A 174 -17.40 -7.65 -0.27
CA PRO A 174 -18.65 -8.27 -0.72
C PRO A 174 -18.74 -9.77 -0.41
N GLU A 175 -17.92 -10.30 0.50
CA GLU A 175 -17.85 -11.72 0.87
C GLU A 175 -19.20 -12.26 1.34
N SER A 176 -19.93 -11.50 2.16
CA SER A 176 -21.20 -11.94 2.74
C SER A 176 -22.29 -12.17 1.69
N ALA A 177 -22.26 -11.44 0.57
CA ALA A 177 -23.17 -11.67 -0.55
C ALA A 177 -22.98 -13.06 -1.21
N ARG A 178 -21.82 -13.70 -1.00
CA ARG A 178 -21.51 -15.07 -1.46
C ARG A 178 -21.55 -16.09 -0.32
N GLY A 179 -22.03 -15.71 0.87
CA GLY A 179 -22.09 -16.59 2.04
C GLY A 179 -20.73 -16.94 2.64
N ILE A 180 -19.68 -16.16 2.34
CA ILE A 180 -18.32 -16.39 2.85
C ILE A 180 -17.88 -15.23 3.75
N PHE A 181 -16.74 -15.42 4.41
CA PHE A 181 -16.10 -14.43 5.28
C PHE A 181 -14.70 -14.09 4.74
N VAL A 182 -14.11 -12.99 5.21
CA VAL A 182 -12.72 -12.63 4.90
C VAL A 182 -11.75 -13.70 5.43
N GLY A 183 -10.65 -13.94 4.70
CA GLY A 183 -9.76 -15.08 4.97
C GLY A 183 -8.26 -14.81 4.79
N GLY A 184 -7.87 -13.62 4.31
CA GLY A 184 -6.49 -13.18 4.17
C GLY A 184 -5.99 -12.26 5.29
N GLY A 185 -6.78 -12.08 6.35
CA GLY A 185 -6.45 -11.25 7.52
C GLY A 185 -7.20 -9.92 7.60
N GLY A 186 -8.21 -9.71 6.75
CA GLY A 186 -9.06 -8.52 6.74
C GLY A 186 -9.70 -8.25 8.10
N ALA A 187 -10.22 -9.28 8.77
CA ALA A 187 -10.83 -9.16 10.11
C ALA A 187 -9.86 -8.69 11.21
N VAL A 188 -8.56 -8.74 10.94
CA VAL A 188 -7.51 -8.23 11.82
C VAL A 188 -7.14 -6.81 11.38
N ARG A 189 -6.76 -6.62 10.12
CA ARG A 189 -6.13 -5.37 9.67
C ARG A 189 -7.13 -4.24 9.45
N ILE A 190 -8.25 -4.52 8.78
CA ILE A 190 -9.19 -3.49 8.32
C ILE A 190 -9.89 -2.77 9.50
N PRO A 191 -10.33 -3.44 10.59
CA PRO A 191 -10.91 -2.75 11.74
C PRO A 191 -9.94 -1.78 12.43
N ARG A 192 -8.63 -2.00 12.32
CA ARG A 192 -7.62 -1.07 12.84
C ARG A 192 -7.48 0.19 12.00
N LEU A 193 -7.89 0.13 10.73
CA LEU A 193 -7.89 1.28 9.82
C LEU A 193 -9.17 2.10 9.95
N ILE A 194 -10.34 1.43 9.97
CA ILE A 194 -11.64 2.11 9.84
C ILE A 194 -12.61 1.87 11.00
N GLY A 195 -12.21 1.08 12.00
CA GLY A 195 -13.07 0.66 13.11
C GLY A 195 -13.97 -0.53 12.76
N THR A 196 -14.25 -1.36 13.77
CA THR A 196 -15.06 -2.59 13.64
C THR A 196 -16.47 -2.30 13.12
N SER A 197 -17.14 -1.25 13.61
CA SER A 197 -18.53 -0.96 13.23
C SER A 197 -18.68 -0.63 11.74
N ARG A 198 -17.70 0.07 11.14
CA ARG A 198 -17.72 0.38 9.71
C ARG A 198 -17.45 -0.85 8.85
N MET A 199 -16.56 -1.72 9.31
CA MET A 199 -16.31 -3.00 8.63
C MET A 199 -17.54 -3.91 8.71
N ILE A 200 -18.24 -3.96 9.85
CA ILE A 200 -19.51 -4.70 9.99
C ILE A 200 -20.55 -4.19 9.00
N ASP A 201 -20.78 -2.86 8.93
CA ASP A 201 -21.68 -2.25 7.94
C ASP A 201 -21.32 -2.65 6.51
N MET A 202 -20.04 -2.48 6.14
CA MET A 202 -19.50 -2.83 4.83
C MET A 202 -19.73 -4.29 4.45
N MET A 203 -19.49 -5.22 5.36
CA MET A 203 -19.65 -6.66 5.10
C MET A 203 -21.13 -7.07 5.05
N LEU A 204 -21.96 -6.62 6.00
CA LEU A 204 -23.37 -6.98 6.05
C LEU A 204 -24.17 -6.42 4.87
N THR A 205 -23.86 -5.20 4.44
CA THR A 205 -24.63 -4.49 3.40
C THR A 205 -23.99 -4.55 2.01
N GLY A 206 -22.72 -4.94 1.92
CA GLY A 206 -21.95 -4.84 0.69
C GLY A 206 -21.60 -3.40 0.29
N ARG A 207 -21.69 -2.43 1.22
CA ARG A 207 -21.40 -1.02 0.97
C ARG A 207 -19.99 -0.84 0.38
N THR A 208 -19.90 0.09 -0.56
CA THR A 208 -18.64 0.56 -1.13
C THR A 208 -18.25 1.93 -0.56
N TYR A 209 -16.96 2.19 -0.50
CA TYR A 209 -16.42 3.51 -0.18
C TYR A 209 -15.59 4.02 -1.34
N SER A 210 -15.76 5.29 -1.71
CA SER A 210 -14.89 5.99 -2.67
C SER A 210 -13.49 6.25 -2.10
N ALA A 211 -12.53 6.65 -2.93
CA ALA A 211 -11.20 7.08 -2.50
C ALA A 211 -11.25 8.22 -1.46
N ALA A 212 -12.12 9.21 -1.69
CA ALA A 212 -12.28 10.37 -0.81
C ALA A 212 -12.86 9.99 0.55
N GLU A 213 -13.95 9.22 0.58
CA GLU A 213 -14.46 8.66 1.83
C GLU A 213 -13.42 7.77 2.49
N GLY A 214 -12.70 6.97 1.70
CA GLY A 214 -11.73 6.03 2.22
C GLY A 214 -10.58 6.72 2.96
N ALA A 215 -10.07 7.82 2.43
CA ALA A 215 -9.06 8.62 3.12
C ALA A 215 -9.59 9.26 4.40
N SER A 216 -10.82 9.79 4.38
CA SER A 216 -11.46 10.33 5.59
C SER A 216 -11.67 9.28 6.68
N LEU A 217 -11.86 8.01 6.29
CA LEU A 217 -12.12 6.91 7.21
C LEU A 217 -10.86 6.19 7.70
N GLY A 218 -9.74 6.31 6.97
CA GLY A 218 -8.46 5.68 7.30
C GLY A 218 -8.04 4.52 6.38
N PHE A 219 -8.78 4.25 5.29
CA PHE A 219 -8.36 3.27 4.27
C PHE A 219 -7.06 3.69 3.58
N SER A 220 -6.84 4.98 3.33
CA SER A 220 -5.62 5.51 2.73
C SER A 220 -5.16 6.77 3.43
N GLN A 221 -3.85 7.02 3.42
CA GLN A 221 -3.27 8.25 3.96
C GLN A 221 -3.22 9.37 2.92
N TYR A 222 -3.25 9.01 1.64
CA TYR A 222 -3.13 9.95 0.52
C TYR A 222 -4.21 9.68 -0.52
N VAL A 223 -4.75 10.76 -1.10
CA VAL A 223 -5.56 10.73 -2.32
C VAL A 223 -4.90 11.60 -3.37
N VAL A 224 -4.78 11.09 -4.59
CA VAL A 224 -4.19 11.79 -5.76
C VAL A 224 -5.09 11.65 -6.97
N ASP A 225 -4.81 12.38 -8.04
CA ASP A 225 -5.56 12.24 -9.29
C ASP A 225 -5.26 10.89 -9.97
N ASP A 226 -6.16 10.45 -10.85
CA ASP A 226 -6.01 9.19 -11.57
C ASP A 226 -4.76 9.21 -12.46
N GLY A 227 -3.97 8.15 -12.41
CA GLY A 227 -2.66 8.04 -13.07
C GLY A 227 -1.47 8.55 -12.23
N GLU A 228 -1.70 9.19 -11.09
CA GLU A 228 -0.62 9.72 -10.23
C GLU A 228 -0.24 8.81 -9.06
N GLY A 229 -0.98 7.71 -8.84
CA GLY A 229 -0.84 6.85 -7.67
C GLY A 229 0.55 6.23 -7.55
N LEU A 230 1.07 5.69 -8.66
CA LEU A 230 2.41 5.09 -8.67
C LEU A 230 3.51 6.16 -8.51
N THR A 231 3.37 7.31 -9.16
CA THR A 231 4.30 8.43 -9.04
C THR A 231 4.42 8.90 -7.59
N LYS A 232 3.28 9.10 -6.92
CA LYS A 232 3.27 9.49 -5.51
C LYS A 232 3.84 8.39 -4.60
N ALA A 233 3.56 7.12 -4.88
CA ALA A 233 4.15 6.02 -4.13
C ALA A 233 5.69 5.98 -4.29
N ILE A 234 6.22 6.26 -5.47
CA ILE A 234 7.67 6.35 -5.73
C ILE A 234 8.28 7.52 -4.94
N GLU A 235 7.68 8.71 -5.00
CA GLU A 235 8.13 9.87 -4.23
C GLU A 235 8.24 9.55 -2.73
N LEU A 236 7.21 8.93 -2.16
CA LEU A 236 7.18 8.52 -0.75
C LEU A 236 8.24 7.44 -0.45
N ALA A 237 8.37 6.44 -1.32
CA ALA A 237 9.34 5.35 -1.14
C ALA A 237 10.78 5.86 -1.18
N GLU A 238 11.10 6.76 -2.10
CA GLU A 238 12.43 7.37 -2.20
C GLU A 238 12.74 8.23 -0.99
N ARG A 239 11.77 9.01 -0.51
CA ARG A 239 11.92 9.74 0.75
C ARG A 239 12.18 8.79 1.93
N ILE A 240 11.40 7.73 2.06
CA ILE A 240 11.57 6.71 3.11
C ILE A 240 12.93 6.02 3.00
N ALA A 241 13.42 5.77 1.79
CA ALA A 241 14.72 5.16 1.55
C ALA A 241 15.89 6.01 2.06
N THR A 242 15.68 7.32 2.28
CA THR A 242 16.69 8.21 2.89
C THR A 242 16.79 8.07 4.41
N ASN A 243 15.84 7.43 5.11
CA ASN A 243 15.95 7.15 6.55
C ASN A 243 17.00 6.08 6.81
N THR A 244 17.54 6.00 8.04
CA THR A 244 18.39 4.87 8.43
C THR A 244 17.59 3.56 8.39
N THR A 245 18.25 2.44 8.10
CA THR A 245 17.60 1.13 8.05
C THR A 245 16.95 0.78 9.40
N LEU A 246 17.65 1.08 10.50
CA LEU A 246 17.18 0.79 11.85
C LEU A 246 15.95 1.63 12.24
N SER A 247 15.91 2.91 11.85
CA SER A 247 14.71 3.75 12.08
C SER A 247 13.50 3.21 11.32
N ASN A 248 13.67 2.86 10.04
CA ASN A 248 12.59 2.27 9.26
C ASN A 248 12.10 0.96 9.89
N PHE A 249 13.02 0.06 10.27
CA PHE A 249 12.69 -1.19 10.96
C PHE A 249 11.90 -0.94 12.25
N ALA A 250 12.35 -0.01 13.10
CA ALA A 250 11.65 0.34 14.34
C ALA A 250 10.24 0.89 14.08
N ILE A 251 10.07 1.74 13.06
CA ILE A 251 8.76 2.31 12.69
C ILE A 251 7.80 1.21 12.23
N VAL A 252 8.25 0.26 11.40
CA VAL A 252 7.34 -0.77 10.88
C VAL A 252 7.18 -1.98 11.81
N GLN A 253 8.13 -2.24 12.70
CA GLN A 253 8.08 -3.38 13.62
C GLN A 253 7.72 -3.02 15.06
N ALA A 254 8.40 -2.04 15.66
CA ALA A 254 8.21 -1.73 17.07
C ALA A 254 6.93 -0.93 17.30
N LEU A 255 6.70 0.14 16.52
CA LEU A 255 5.56 1.04 16.73
C LEU A 255 4.20 0.31 16.72
N PRO A 256 3.87 -0.57 15.76
CA PRO A 256 2.60 -1.30 15.80
C PRO A 256 2.47 -2.24 17.01
N ARG A 257 3.58 -2.78 17.53
CA ARG A 257 3.59 -3.63 18.72
C ARG A 257 3.40 -2.80 19.98
N ILE A 258 4.09 -1.66 20.09
CA ILE A 258 3.93 -0.67 21.18
C ILE A 258 2.46 -0.20 21.24
N ALA A 259 1.88 0.20 20.10
CA ALA A 259 0.52 0.70 20.02
C ALA A 259 -0.55 -0.35 20.40
N ARG A 260 -0.21 -1.65 20.36
CA ARG A 260 -1.09 -2.75 20.79
C ARG A 260 -0.85 -3.18 22.23
N SER A 261 0.18 -2.68 22.88
CA SER A 261 0.54 -3.01 24.26
C SER A 261 -0.20 -2.14 25.27
N GLY A 262 -0.27 -2.61 26.53
CA GLY A 262 -0.62 -1.74 27.65
C GLY A 262 0.46 -0.68 27.89
N PRO A 263 0.12 0.47 28.51
CA PRO A 263 1.04 1.61 28.63
C PRO A 263 2.42 1.26 29.20
N ASP A 264 2.48 0.50 30.30
CA ASP A 264 3.76 0.16 30.96
C ASP A 264 4.72 -0.61 30.04
N GLY A 265 4.20 -1.66 29.37
CA GLY A 265 4.99 -2.42 28.40
C GLY A 265 5.33 -1.61 27.15
N GLY A 266 4.43 -0.72 26.74
CA GLY A 266 4.62 0.21 25.63
C GLY A 266 5.77 1.19 25.88
N PHE A 267 5.76 1.89 27.02
CA PHE A 267 6.78 2.88 27.38
C PHE A 267 8.16 2.26 27.57
N LEU A 268 8.25 1.07 28.18
CA LEU A 268 9.53 0.36 28.29
C LEU A 268 10.05 -0.02 26.91
N THR A 269 9.20 -0.59 26.05
CA THR A 269 9.59 -0.99 24.68
C THR A 269 10.01 0.22 23.85
N GLU A 270 9.29 1.33 23.94
CA GLU A 270 9.64 2.60 23.30
C GLU A 270 11.01 3.09 23.77
N SER A 271 11.26 3.11 25.10
CA SER A 271 12.53 3.54 25.68
C SER A 271 13.71 2.69 25.20
N LEU A 272 13.52 1.37 25.14
CA LEU A 272 14.54 0.44 24.64
C LEU A 272 14.82 0.68 23.14
N MET A 273 13.78 0.79 22.33
CA MET A 273 13.94 1.01 20.89
C MET A 273 14.52 2.39 20.57
N ALA A 274 14.11 3.43 21.30
CA ALA A 274 14.68 4.77 21.19
C ALA A 274 16.18 4.75 21.51
N SER A 275 16.57 4.13 22.61
CA SER A 275 17.98 3.95 23.00
C SER A 275 18.79 3.24 21.90
N ILE A 276 18.29 2.12 21.39
CA ILE A 276 18.92 1.36 20.30
C ILE A 276 19.09 2.21 19.03
N THR A 277 18.04 2.96 18.63
CA THR A 277 18.12 3.81 17.43
C THR A 277 19.05 5.01 17.60
N LEU A 278 19.21 5.55 18.82
CA LEU A 278 20.14 6.64 19.11
C LEU A 278 21.59 6.16 19.18
N ASP A 279 21.82 4.90 19.53
CA ASP A 279 23.17 4.34 19.60
C ASP A 279 23.77 4.03 18.21
N ASP A 280 22.92 3.96 17.18
CA ASP A 280 23.32 3.74 15.79
C ASP A 280 24.25 4.84 15.25
N GLY A 281 25.33 4.41 14.59
CA GLY A 281 26.36 5.31 14.08
C GLY A 281 25.84 6.28 13.01
N GLU A 282 24.91 5.84 12.16
CA GLU A 282 24.31 6.68 11.12
C GLU A 282 23.39 7.73 11.76
N ALA A 283 22.60 7.35 12.77
CA ALA A 283 21.78 8.28 13.54
C ALA A 283 22.63 9.36 14.25
N LYS A 284 23.69 8.96 14.94
CA LYS A 284 24.64 9.89 15.60
C LYS A 284 25.24 10.88 14.60
N ALA A 285 25.68 10.41 13.44
CA ALA A 285 26.23 11.28 12.40
C ALA A 285 25.21 12.30 11.88
N ARG A 286 23.94 11.88 11.68
CA ARG A 286 22.85 12.77 11.23
C ARG A 286 22.50 13.82 12.29
N ILE A 287 22.44 13.44 13.56
CA ILE A 287 22.20 14.36 14.68
C ILE A 287 23.32 15.42 14.74
N ASN A 288 24.58 15.00 14.64
CA ASN A 288 25.71 15.92 14.63
C ASN A 288 25.63 16.89 13.44
N ALA A 289 25.35 16.40 12.23
CA ALA A 289 25.19 17.26 11.06
C ALA A 289 24.05 18.29 11.23
N PHE A 290 22.93 17.89 11.85
CA PHE A 290 21.83 18.80 12.17
C PHE A 290 22.26 19.88 13.18
N LEU A 291 22.94 19.50 14.27
CA LEU A 291 23.45 20.44 15.27
C LEU A 291 24.46 21.45 14.68
N GLU A 292 25.25 21.02 13.70
CA GLU A 292 26.16 21.87 12.93
C GLU A 292 25.46 22.75 11.87
N LYS A 293 24.11 22.73 11.80
CA LYS A 293 23.29 23.40 10.77
C LYS A 293 23.60 22.95 9.34
N ARG A 294 24.14 21.74 9.17
CA ARG A 294 24.39 21.08 7.87
C ARG A 294 23.37 19.99 7.54
N GLY A 295 22.46 19.68 8.47
CA GLY A 295 21.40 18.69 8.31
C GLY A 295 20.10 19.25 7.74
N PRO A 296 19.19 18.39 7.27
CA PRO A 296 17.88 18.79 6.76
C PRO A 296 17.06 19.45 7.88
N LYS A 297 16.44 20.59 7.58
CA LYS A 297 15.55 21.30 8.50
C LYS A 297 14.16 20.68 8.49
N THR A 298 13.48 20.73 9.64
CA THR A 298 12.09 20.35 9.78
C THR A 298 11.21 21.59 9.58
N GLY A 299 10.47 21.63 8.47
CA GLY A 299 9.46 22.65 8.17
C GLY A 299 8.19 21.99 7.62
N PRO A 300 7.05 22.71 7.57
CA PRO A 300 5.88 22.23 6.85
C PRO A 300 6.28 21.87 5.42
N LEU A 301 5.78 20.74 4.92
CA LEU A 301 6.00 20.33 3.53
C LEU A 301 5.52 21.47 2.63
N SER A 302 6.40 22.01 1.77
CA SER A 302 5.95 22.87 0.68
C SER A 302 5.06 22.02 -0.25
N ALA A 303 4.20 22.67 -1.03
CA ALA A 303 3.37 22.00 -2.03
C ALA A 303 4.18 21.18 -3.06
N GLU A 304 5.51 21.35 -3.08
CA GLU A 304 6.47 20.74 -4.00
C GLU A 304 7.34 19.64 -3.32
N GLY A 305 7.04 19.26 -2.08
CA GLY A 305 7.66 18.09 -1.44
C GLY A 305 9.11 18.26 -0.94
N GLN A 306 9.70 19.45 -1.04
CA GLN A 306 11.03 19.75 -0.50
C GLN A 306 10.97 20.35 0.92
N PRO A 307 11.87 19.95 1.83
CA PRO A 307 12.06 20.65 3.09
C PRO A 307 12.75 22.01 2.85
N CYS A 308 12.26 23.07 3.52
CA CYS A 308 12.81 24.43 3.51
C CYS A 308 14.06 24.55 4.38
#